data_AF-A0A091U626-F1
#
_entry.id   AF-A0A091U626-F1
#
_cell.length_a   1.000
_cell.length_b   1.000
_cell.length_c   1.000
_cell.angle_alpha   90.00
_cell.angle_beta   90.00
_cell.angle_gamma   90.00
#
_symmetry.space_group_name_H-M   'P 1'
#
loop_
_entity.id
_entity.type
_entity.pdbx_description
1 polymer ?
#
loop_
_entity_poly.entity_id
_entity_poly.type
_entity_poly.pdbx_seq_one_letter_code
_entity_poly.pdbx_strand_id
1 'polypeptide(L)' 'NGFKLEEGRYRLDERKNFFTKRLVKHWNRLPREVVDAPSLETFKVRLDGALSNLI' A
#
# COMPACT_ATOMS: atom_id res chain seq x y z
N ASN A 1 12.51 20.22 19.84
CA ASN A 1 12.77 19.04 18.96
C ASN A 1 11.64 18.01 18.89
N GLY A 2 10.48 18.20 19.55
CA GLY A 2 9.33 17.26 19.45
C GLY A 2 8.44 17.44 18.21
N PHE A 3 8.34 18.66 17.66
CA PHE A 3 7.43 19.00 16.57
C PHE A 3 7.73 18.29 15.23
N LYS A 4 9.00 17.95 14.96
CA LYS A 4 9.42 17.25 13.73
C LYS A 4 9.03 15.77 13.73
N LEU A 5 8.85 15.13 14.90
CA LEU A 5 8.47 13.72 14.99
C LEU A 5 6.96 13.52 14.77
N GLU A 6 6.14 14.45 15.25
CA GLU A 6 4.71 14.48 14.96
C GLU A 6 4.43 14.76 13.48
N GLU A 7 5.16 15.69 12.85
CA GLU A 7 5.03 15.95 11.41
C GLU A 7 5.38 14.70 10.59
N GLY A 8 6.45 13.97 10.96
CA GLY A 8 6.81 12.71 10.31
C GLY A 8 5.77 11.59 10.49
N ARG A 9 5.17 11.48 11.69
CA ARG A 9 4.05 10.55 11.95
C ARG A 9 2.79 10.94 11.18
N TYR A 10 2.46 12.23 11.14
CA TYR A 10 1.33 12.76 10.40
C TYR A 10 1.50 12.50 8.90
N ARG A 11 2.69 12.75 8.36
CA ARG A 11 3.01 12.45 6.95
C ARG A 11 2.92 10.96 6.66
N LEU A 12 3.37 10.10 7.57
CA LEU A 12 3.28 8.65 7.43
C LEU A 12 1.83 8.15 7.48
N ASP A 13 1.03 8.68 8.42
CA ASP A 13 -0.38 8.34 8.55
C ASP A 13 -1.19 8.81 7.34
N GLU A 14 -0.93 10.01 6.85
CA GLU A 14 -1.52 10.55 5.62
C GLU A 14 -1.12 9.70 4.41
N ARG A 15 0.16 9.27 4.32
CA ARG A 15 0.61 8.36 3.26
C ARG A 15 -0.05 6.99 3.35
N LYS A 16 -0.27 6.46 4.55
CA LYS A 16 -1.00 5.21 4.80
C LYS A 16 -2.46 5.34 4.37
N ASN A 17 -3.14 6.41 4.79
CA ASN A 17 -4.52 6.70 4.43
C ASN A 17 -4.69 6.94 2.92
N PHE A 18 -3.73 7.61 2.29
CA PHE A 18 -3.71 7.84 0.85
C PHE A 18 -3.45 6.54 0.08
N PHE A 19 -2.56 5.68 0.59
CA PHE A 19 -2.39 4.33 0.08
C PHE A 19 -3.71 3.58 0.17
N THR A 20 -4.36 3.48 1.33
CA THR A 20 -5.65 2.78 1.48
C THR A 20 -6.71 3.34 0.55
N LYS A 21 -6.92 4.66 0.46
CA LYS A 21 -7.97 5.24 -0.40
C LYS A 21 -7.70 5.04 -1.89
N ARG A 22 -6.46 5.26 -2.34
CA ARG A 22 -6.08 5.09 -3.76
C ARG A 22 -6.06 3.61 -4.15
N LEU A 23 -5.60 2.76 -3.23
CA LEU A 23 -5.63 1.32 -3.34
C LEU A 23 -7.06 0.80 -3.38
N VAL A 24 -7.96 1.16 -2.47
CA VAL A 24 -9.37 0.72 -2.46
C VAL A 24 -10.05 0.92 -3.81
N LYS A 25 -9.77 2.05 -4.49
CA LYS A 25 -10.31 2.31 -5.83
C LYS A 25 -9.75 1.37 -6.92
N HIS A 26 -8.51 0.90 -6.76
CA HIS A 26 -7.84 -0.06 -7.66
C HIS A 26 -7.96 -1.52 -7.20
N TRP A 27 -8.35 -1.79 -5.94
CA TRP A 27 -8.46 -3.12 -5.35
C TRP A 27 -9.54 -3.96 -6.03
N ASN A 28 -10.60 -3.33 -6.54
CA ASN A 28 -11.59 -4.01 -7.37
C ASN A 28 -11.03 -4.57 -8.69
N ARG A 29 -9.85 -4.12 -9.12
CA ARG A 29 -9.16 -4.58 -10.33
C ARG A 29 -7.97 -5.49 -10.04
N LEU A 30 -7.53 -5.59 -8.77
CA LEU A 30 -6.41 -6.45 -8.38
C LEU A 30 -6.94 -7.86 -8.05
N PRO A 31 -6.16 -8.92 -8.36
CA PRO A 31 -6.52 -10.26 -7.97
C PRO A 31 -6.65 -10.34 -6.45
N ARG A 32 -7.68 -11.03 -5.96
CA ARG A 32 -7.92 -11.23 -4.52
C ARG A 32 -6.73 -11.88 -3.82
N GLU A 33 -5.96 -12.69 -4.54
CA GLU A 33 -4.72 -13.29 -4.05
C GLU A 33 -3.64 -12.24 -3.72
N VAL A 34 -3.52 -11.16 -4.51
CA VAL A 34 -2.59 -10.06 -4.19
C VAL A 34 -3.07 -9.31 -2.96
N VAL A 35 -4.38 -9.12 -2.85
CA VAL A 35 -5.05 -8.37 -1.78
C VAL A 35 -5.00 -9.09 -0.43
N ASP A 36 -5.15 -10.41 -0.41
CA ASP A 36 -5.22 -11.25 0.79
C ASP A 36 -3.82 -11.68 1.29
N ALA A 37 -2.88 -10.73 1.30
CA ALA A 37 -1.52 -10.99 1.77
C ALA A 37 -1.41 -10.73 3.28
N PRO A 38 -0.82 -11.66 4.06
CA PRO A 38 -0.73 -11.53 5.53
C PRO A 38 0.20 -10.39 5.99
N SER A 39 1.12 -9.96 5.11
CA SER A 39 2.13 -8.92 5.39
C SER A 39 2.30 -7.97 4.22
N LEU A 40 2.69 -6.72 4.51
CA LEU A 40 2.94 -5.70 3.49
C LEU A 40 4.08 -6.09 2.52
N GLU A 41 5.09 -6.81 3.00
CA GLU A 41 6.17 -7.33 2.15
C GLU A 41 5.66 -8.37 1.16
N THR A 42 4.83 -9.32 1.64
CA THR A 42 4.17 -10.31 0.78
C THR A 42 3.23 -9.65 -0.22
N PHE A 43 2.51 -8.60 0.19
CA PHE A 43 1.68 -7.79 -0.70
C PHE A 43 2.50 -7.14 -1.81
N LYS A 44 3.66 -6.56 -1.48
CA LYS A 44 4.56 -5.93 -2.47
C LYS A 44 5.10 -6.94 -3.47
N VAL A 45 5.57 -8.10 -3.02
CA VAL A 45 6.09 -9.16 -3.91
C VAL A 45 4.99 -9.68 -4.85
N ARG A 46 3.79 -9.92 -4.33
CA ARG A 46 2.64 -10.37 -5.13
C ARG A 46 2.20 -9.31 -6.14
N LEU A 47 2.19 -8.04 -5.75
CA LEU A 47 1.83 -6.93 -6.63
C LEU A 47 2.88 -6.75 -7.74
N ASP A 48 4.16 -6.82 -7.41
CA ASP A 48 5.27 -6.71 -8.37
C ASP A 48 5.25 -7.86 -9.40
N GLY A 49 5.00 -9.09 -8.94
CA GLY A 49 4.78 -10.23 -9.83
C GLY A 49 3.56 -10.06 -10.72
N ALA A 50 2.41 -9.61 -10.19
CA ALA A 50 1.20 -9.39 -10.98
C ALA A 50 1.36 -8.27 -12.02
N LEU A 51 2.08 -7.20 -11.68
CA LEU A 51 2.38 -6.10 -12.62
C LEU A 51 3.42 -6.48 -13.66
N SER A 52 4.42 -7.31 -13.30
CA SER A 52 5.43 -7.80 -14.25
C SER A 52 4.88 -8.76 -15.30
N ASN A 53 3.81 -9.51 -14.98
CA ASN A 53 3.11 -10.38 -15.93
C ASN A 53 2.20 -9.63 -16.92
N LEU A 54 2.11 -8.29 -16.83
CA LEU A 54 1.32 -7.45 -17.74
C LEU A 54 2.14 -6.90 -18.93
N ILE A 55 3.45 -7.21 -19.01
CA ILE A 55 4.33 -6.86 -20.15
C ILE A 55 4.39 -8.02 -21.15
#